data_AF-A0A840RDS9-F1
#
_entry.id   AF-A0A840RDS9-F1
#
_cell.length_a   1.000
_cell.length_b   1.000
_cell.length_c   1.000
_cell.angle_alpha   90.00
_cell.angle_beta   90.00
_cell.angle_gamma   90.00
#
_symmetry.space_group_name_H-M   'P 1'
#
loop_
_entity.id
_entity.type
_entity.pdbx_description
1 polymer ?
#
loop_
_entity_poly.entity_id
_entity_poly.type
_entity_poly.pdbx_seq_one_letter_code
_entity_poly.pdbx_strand_id
1 'polypeptide(L)'
;MKMQTWCGGLLALLLSTMAHATLFDVSYSVTRGDQTLLAFSGYLTGELSGNLVTDISDVHLTSSIWPELDTFSVFGCCSLKKPAVFSLDGSQNSFVLESNAGHSDLVWWPQTLLSGQATALVFGYNTLTNRVVGSSFFPPFNGNTNTVWSMNAVSAVPEPESWLLLAGGLGVIALVARRRTRSRPIELVAA
;
A
#
# COMPACT_ATOMS: atom_id res chain seq x y z
N MET A 1 11.85 -22.10 48.87
CA MET A 1 12.26 -21.27 47.71
C MET A 1 11.18 -21.36 46.64
N LYS A 2 10.49 -20.27 46.30
CA LYS A 2 9.48 -20.21 45.23
C LYS A 2 10.08 -19.38 44.09
N MET A 3 10.65 -20.05 43.10
CA MET A 3 11.07 -19.48 41.82
C MET A 3 10.29 -20.18 40.70
N GLN A 4 10.12 -19.51 39.58
CA GLN A 4 9.41 -19.91 38.35
C GLN A 4 7.91 -19.59 38.28
N THR A 5 7.56 -18.47 37.65
CA THR A 5 6.30 -18.32 36.90
C THR A 5 6.30 -17.18 35.86
N TRP A 6 7.48 -16.64 35.48
CA TRP A 6 7.55 -15.42 34.65
C TRP A 6 7.81 -15.63 33.14
N CYS A 7 8.07 -16.84 32.66
CA CYS A 7 8.43 -17.05 31.25
C CYS A 7 7.23 -17.04 30.27
N GLY A 8 5.99 -17.24 30.73
CA GLY A 8 4.84 -17.38 29.83
C GLY A 8 4.36 -16.07 29.18
N GLY A 9 4.54 -14.92 29.85
CA GLY A 9 4.01 -13.64 29.36
C GLY A 9 4.80 -13.03 28.19
N LEU A 10 6.09 -13.38 28.08
CA LEU A 10 6.99 -12.75 27.11
C LEU A 10 6.81 -13.31 25.68
N LEU A 11 6.30 -14.54 25.55
CA LEU A 11 6.07 -15.19 24.26
C LEU A 11 4.83 -14.63 23.53
N ALA A 12 3.79 -14.21 24.27
CA ALA A 12 2.56 -13.69 23.68
C ALA A 12 2.71 -12.25 23.13
N LEU A 13 3.69 -11.49 23.63
CA LEU A 13 3.97 -10.12 23.20
C LEU A 13 4.77 -10.04 21.89
N LEU A 14 5.46 -11.11 21.50
CA LEU A 14 6.28 -11.16 20.28
C LEU A 14 5.48 -11.53 19.01
N LEU A 15 4.23 -12.00 19.15
CA LEU A 15 3.40 -12.45 18.02
C LEU A 15 2.50 -11.35 17.43
N SER A 16 2.42 -10.16 18.03
CA SER A 16 1.44 -9.12 17.64
C SER A 16 1.94 -8.11 16.61
N THR A 17 3.13 -8.25 16.03
CA THR A 17 3.73 -7.19 15.17
C THR A 17 3.68 -7.45 13.67
N MET A 18 2.94 -8.46 13.20
CA MET A 18 2.95 -8.87 11.77
C MET A 18 1.65 -8.48 11.04
N ALA A 19 0.96 -7.41 11.45
CA ALA A 19 -0.13 -6.85 10.67
C ALA A 19 0.45 -5.98 9.55
N HIS A 20 0.86 -6.59 8.43
CA HIS A 20 1.25 -5.86 7.23
C HIS A 20 -0.01 -5.31 6.55
N ALA A 21 -0.05 -4.01 6.28
CA ALA A 21 -1.11 -3.40 5.48
C ALA A 21 -1.02 -3.98 4.06
N THR A 22 -2.10 -4.63 3.63
CA THR A 22 -2.18 -5.27 2.31
C THR A 22 -2.84 -4.39 1.27
N LEU A 23 -3.53 -3.32 1.65
CA LEU A 23 -4.30 -2.45 0.76
C LEU A 23 -3.76 -1.00 0.79
N PHE A 24 -3.56 -0.43 -0.39
CA PHE A 24 -3.03 0.92 -0.57
C PHE A 24 -3.96 1.72 -1.48
N ASP A 25 -4.38 2.88 -1.00
CA ASP A 25 -5.06 3.88 -1.83
C ASP A 25 -3.99 4.66 -2.57
N VAL A 26 -4.15 4.76 -3.88
CA VAL A 26 -3.23 5.44 -4.78
C VAL A 26 -3.94 6.63 -5.39
N SER A 27 -3.28 7.78 -5.34
CA SER A 27 -3.72 8.96 -6.07
C SER A 27 -2.52 9.64 -6.73
N TYR A 28 -2.72 10.06 -7.95
CA TYR A 28 -1.76 10.81 -8.72
C TYR A 28 -2.48 11.88 -9.51
N SER A 29 -1.92 13.07 -9.53
CA SER A 29 -2.39 14.14 -10.41
C SER A 29 -1.24 14.98 -10.94
N VAL A 30 -1.39 15.39 -12.20
CA VAL A 30 -0.60 16.42 -12.85
C VAL A 30 -1.51 17.61 -13.06
N THR A 31 -1.16 18.74 -12.46
CA THR A 31 -1.85 20.01 -12.70
C THR A 31 -0.93 20.99 -13.41
N ARG A 32 -1.51 21.90 -14.19
CA ARG A 32 -0.84 23.07 -14.81
C ARG A 32 -1.67 24.31 -14.49
N GLY A 33 -1.20 25.14 -13.58
CA GLY A 33 -2.06 26.16 -12.96
C GLY A 33 -3.28 25.48 -12.31
N ASP A 34 -4.48 25.94 -12.64
CA ASP A 34 -5.74 25.38 -12.10
C ASP A 34 -6.30 24.19 -12.90
N GLN A 35 -5.62 23.76 -13.98
CA GLN A 35 -6.09 22.66 -14.83
C GLN A 35 -5.44 21.33 -14.45
N THR A 36 -6.25 20.31 -14.19
CA THR A 36 -5.78 18.92 -14.06
C THR A 36 -5.59 18.32 -15.45
N LEU A 37 -4.34 18.02 -15.82
CA LEU A 37 -4.00 17.44 -17.12
C LEU A 37 -4.20 15.92 -17.15
N LEU A 38 -3.89 15.27 -16.03
CA LEU A 38 -4.00 13.84 -15.83
C LEU A 38 -4.22 13.61 -14.34
N ALA A 39 -5.23 12.82 -14.00
CA ALA A 39 -5.33 12.26 -12.67
C ALA A 39 -5.66 10.77 -12.78
N PHE A 40 -5.10 9.98 -11.86
CA PHE A 40 -5.60 8.65 -11.60
C PHE A 40 -5.74 8.42 -10.10
N SER A 41 -6.74 7.63 -9.74
CA SER A 41 -7.01 7.26 -8.36
C SER A 41 -7.56 5.85 -8.27
N GLY A 42 -7.29 5.17 -7.17
CA GLY A 42 -7.86 3.86 -6.91
C GLY A 42 -7.10 3.14 -5.83
N TYR A 43 -7.03 1.81 -5.91
CA TYR A 43 -6.36 0.99 -4.91
C TYR A 43 -5.58 -0.16 -5.55
N LEU A 44 -4.63 -0.67 -4.79
CA LEU A 44 -3.90 -1.90 -5.09
C LEU A 44 -3.60 -2.66 -3.81
N THR A 45 -3.32 -3.94 -3.94
CA THR A 45 -2.77 -4.73 -2.85
C THR A 45 -1.27 -4.98 -3.00
N GLY A 46 -0.55 -5.15 -1.89
CA GLY A 46 0.89 -5.43 -1.91
C GLY A 46 1.52 -5.56 -0.52
N GLU A 47 2.84 -5.71 -0.48
CA GLU A 47 3.63 -5.80 0.75
C GLU A 47 4.48 -4.54 0.94
N LEU A 48 4.32 -3.85 2.08
CA LEU A 48 5.15 -2.70 2.41
C LEU A 48 6.53 -3.15 2.94
N SER A 49 7.59 -2.81 2.21
CA SER A 49 8.99 -2.93 2.61
C SER A 49 9.66 -1.56 2.60
N GLY A 50 9.62 -0.86 3.74
CA GLY A 50 10.16 0.49 3.88
C GLY A 50 9.29 1.51 3.15
N ASN A 51 9.85 2.19 2.14
CA ASN A 51 9.13 3.14 1.28
C ASN A 51 8.49 2.48 0.05
N LEU A 52 8.65 1.16 -0.11
CA LEU A 52 8.28 0.42 -1.31
C LEU A 52 7.11 -0.51 -1.02
N VAL A 53 6.14 -0.56 -1.94
CA VAL A 53 5.10 -1.58 -2.02
C VAL A 53 5.52 -2.57 -3.10
N THR A 54 5.77 -3.81 -2.70
CA THR A 54 6.14 -4.94 -3.57
C THR A 54 4.98 -5.94 -3.69
N ASP A 55 5.17 -7.01 -4.46
CA ASP A 55 4.21 -8.11 -4.58
C ASP A 55 2.79 -7.66 -4.92
N ILE A 56 2.74 -6.71 -5.85
CA ILE A 56 1.54 -5.94 -6.18
C ILE A 56 0.50 -6.84 -6.86
N SER A 57 -0.74 -6.73 -6.41
CA SER A 57 -1.91 -7.46 -6.88
C SER A 57 -3.16 -6.57 -6.87
N ASP A 58 -4.27 -7.06 -7.44
CA ASP A 58 -5.61 -6.44 -7.40
C ASP A 58 -5.62 -4.93 -7.66
N VAL A 59 -5.02 -4.51 -8.77
CA VAL A 59 -4.86 -3.10 -9.11
C VAL A 59 -6.11 -2.57 -9.80
N HIS A 60 -6.80 -1.69 -9.10
CA HIS A 60 -7.98 -0.97 -9.56
C HIS A 60 -7.66 0.50 -9.59
N LEU A 61 -7.33 1.03 -10.75
CA LEU A 61 -7.09 2.46 -10.95
C LEU A 61 -8.14 3.00 -11.90
N THR A 62 -8.57 4.23 -11.67
CA THR A 62 -9.45 4.99 -12.56
C THR A 62 -8.67 6.19 -13.08
N SER A 63 -8.85 6.55 -14.34
CA SER A 63 -8.17 7.71 -14.95
C SER A 63 -9.17 8.79 -15.32
N SER A 64 -8.81 10.06 -15.09
CA SER A 64 -9.62 11.21 -15.49
C SER A 64 -9.77 11.35 -17.00
N ILE A 65 -8.82 10.82 -17.77
CA ILE A 65 -8.82 10.89 -19.24
C ILE A 65 -9.36 9.61 -19.89
N TRP A 66 -9.42 8.50 -19.14
CA TRP A 66 -9.95 7.21 -19.59
C TRP A 66 -10.77 6.55 -18.47
N PRO A 67 -12.02 6.99 -18.25
CA PRO A 67 -12.85 6.49 -17.15
C PRO A 67 -13.33 5.04 -17.33
N GLU A 68 -13.22 4.49 -18.55
CA GLU A 68 -13.69 3.14 -18.90
C GLU A 68 -12.66 2.02 -18.64
N LEU A 69 -11.50 2.35 -18.08
CA LEU A 69 -10.45 1.36 -17.77
C LEU A 69 -10.72 0.76 -16.38
N ASP A 70 -11.49 -0.34 -16.34
CA ASP A 70 -11.98 -0.98 -15.10
C ASP A 70 -10.89 -1.70 -14.29
N THR A 71 -9.84 -2.18 -14.95
CA THR A 71 -8.77 -2.96 -14.31
C THR A 71 -7.47 -2.79 -15.07
N PHE A 72 -6.41 -2.48 -14.33
CA PHE A 72 -5.06 -2.42 -14.86
C PHE A 72 -4.28 -3.62 -14.35
N SER A 73 -3.55 -4.28 -15.25
CA SER A 73 -2.50 -5.22 -14.86
C SER A 73 -1.20 -4.46 -14.69
N VAL A 74 -0.42 -4.85 -13.68
CA VAL A 74 0.84 -4.18 -13.33
C VAL A 74 2.00 -5.11 -13.63
N PHE A 75 2.91 -4.65 -14.49
CA PHE A 75 4.13 -5.38 -14.82
C PHE A 75 5.37 -4.57 -14.49
N GLY A 76 6.47 -5.24 -14.15
CA GLY A 76 7.78 -4.61 -14.13
C GLY A 76 8.18 -4.18 -15.55
N CYS A 77 8.64 -2.94 -15.72
CA CYS A 77 8.99 -2.44 -17.05
C CYS A 77 10.29 -3.05 -17.61
N CYS A 78 10.36 -3.09 -18.95
CA CYS A 78 11.57 -2.89 -19.72
C CYS A 78 12.61 -4.01 -19.62
N SER A 79 12.27 -5.26 -19.99
CA SER A 79 13.20 -6.42 -20.02
C SER A 79 13.90 -6.75 -18.68
N LEU A 80 13.62 -6.00 -17.62
CA LEU A 80 14.12 -6.23 -16.28
C LEU A 80 13.15 -7.24 -15.68
N LYS A 81 13.63 -8.45 -15.38
CA LYS A 81 12.94 -9.49 -14.60
C LYS A 81 12.70 -9.06 -13.14
N LYS A 82 12.34 -7.81 -12.91
CA LYS A 82 12.09 -7.24 -11.60
C LYS A 82 10.58 -7.13 -11.40
N PRO A 83 10.08 -7.45 -10.20
CA PRO A 83 8.68 -7.24 -9.89
C PRO A 83 8.33 -5.75 -9.99
N ALA A 84 7.05 -5.47 -10.24
CA ALA A 84 6.55 -4.11 -10.15
C ALA A 84 6.70 -3.57 -8.73
N VAL A 85 7.06 -2.30 -8.61
CA VAL A 85 7.22 -1.64 -7.31
C VAL A 85 6.57 -0.27 -7.38
N PHE A 86 5.80 0.08 -6.35
CA PHE A 86 5.33 1.45 -6.12
C PHE A 86 6.06 2.00 -4.90
N SER A 87 6.34 3.29 -4.85
CA SER A 87 6.88 3.94 -3.67
C SER A 87 5.87 4.93 -3.10
N LEU A 88 5.85 5.08 -1.78
CA LEU A 88 4.85 5.93 -1.11
C LEU A 88 4.98 7.41 -1.53
N ASP A 89 6.21 7.82 -1.86
CA ASP A 89 6.59 9.15 -2.35
C ASP A 89 6.67 9.26 -3.88
N GLY A 90 6.47 8.17 -4.61
CA GLY A 90 6.58 8.08 -6.08
C GLY A 90 8.00 8.15 -6.66
N SER A 91 9.04 8.32 -5.83
CA SER A 91 10.43 8.49 -6.27
C SER A 91 11.08 7.21 -6.84
N GLN A 92 10.55 6.04 -6.49
CA GLN A 92 11.11 4.73 -6.86
C GLN A 92 10.10 3.82 -7.57
N ASN A 93 9.01 4.39 -8.10
CA ASN A 93 8.03 3.66 -8.90
C ASN A 93 8.68 2.95 -10.09
N SER A 94 8.32 1.70 -10.35
CA SER A 94 8.81 0.93 -11.49
C SER A 94 7.72 -0.02 -11.94
N PHE A 95 6.78 0.48 -12.75
CA PHE A 95 5.64 -0.30 -13.21
C PHE A 95 5.13 0.13 -14.59
N VAL A 96 4.42 -0.78 -15.24
CA VAL A 96 3.61 -0.56 -16.43
C VAL A 96 2.18 -0.92 -16.07
N LEU A 97 1.23 -0.02 -16.32
CA LEU A 97 -0.19 -0.33 -16.23
C LEU A 97 -0.71 -0.67 -17.62
N GLU A 98 -1.17 -1.90 -17.81
CA GLU A 98 -1.83 -2.33 -19.04
C GLU A 98 -3.33 -2.49 -18.78
N SER A 99 -4.17 -1.90 -19.64
CA SER A 99 -5.62 -2.10 -19.54
C SER A 99 -6.07 -3.40 -20.21
N ASN A 100 -7.10 -4.03 -19.64
CA ASN A 100 -7.69 -5.26 -20.19
C ASN A 100 -8.36 -5.08 -21.57
N ALA A 101 -8.53 -3.84 -22.05
CA ALA A 101 -9.13 -3.55 -23.35
C ALA A 101 -8.16 -3.70 -24.54
N GLY A 102 -6.93 -4.19 -24.31
CA GLY A 102 -5.90 -4.33 -25.36
C GLY A 102 -5.38 -2.98 -25.87
N HIS A 103 -5.66 -1.90 -25.14
CA HIS A 103 -5.36 -0.52 -25.50
C HIS A 103 -4.74 0.23 -24.32
N SER A 104 -3.51 0.67 -24.51
CA SER A 104 -2.75 1.69 -23.75
C SER A 104 -2.00 1.21 -22.50
N ASP A 105 -0.67 1.19 -22.61
CA ASP A 105 0.28 0.97 -21.50
C ASP A 105 0.68 2.29 -20.81
N LEU A 106 0.11 2.64 -19.65
CA LEU A 106 0.72 3.70 -18.85
C LEU A 106 2.05 3.19 -18.27
N VAL A 107 3.15 3.41 -18.98
CA VAL A 107 4.50 3.14 -18.47
C VAL A 107 4.89 4.26 -17.52
N TRP A 108 5.18 3.93 -16.28
CA TRP A 108 5.69 4.90 -15.33
C TRP A 108 7.17 4.62 -15.06
N TRP A 109 8.04 5.57 -15.43
CA TRP A 109 9.46 5.48 -15.15
C TRP A 109 9.95 6.78 -14.53
N PRO A 110 10.41 6.80 -13.27
CA PRO A 110 11.23 7.89 -12.78
C PRO A 110 12.59 7.79 -13.49
N GLN A 111 12.70 8.37 -14.68
CA GLN A 111 14.01 8.81 -15.11
C GLN A 111 14.32 10.10 -14.36
N THR A 112 15.22 10.01 -13.37
CA THR A 112 16.14 11.12 -13.13
C THR A 112 17.01 11.24 -14.38
N LEU A 113 16.49 11.90 -15.41
CA LEU A 113 17.34 12.47 -16.45
C LEU A 113 18.39 13.33 -15.73
N LEU A 114 19.59 13.38 -16.29
CA LEU A 114 20.85 13.96 -15.78
C LEU A 114 20.78 15.42 -15.21
N SER A 115 19.59 16.01 -15.15
CA SER A 115 19.25 17.35 -14.64
C SER A 115 18.30 17.35 -13.41
N GLY A 116 17.93 16.21 -12.84
CA GLY A 116 17.10 16.15 -11.62
C GLY A 116 15.60 16.44 -11.83
N GLN A 117 15.12 16.34 -13.07
CA GLN A 117 13.70 16.49 -13.40
C GLN A 117 13.05 15.12 -13.62
N ALA A 118 12.02 14.80 -12.84
CA ALA A 118 11.19 13.62 -13.06
C ALA A 118 10.36 13.82 -14.33
N THR A 119 10.53 12.94 -15.31
CA THR A 119 9.66 12.90 -16.50
C THR A 119 8.75 11.69 -16.39
N ALA A 120 7.44 11.91 -16.44
CA ALA A 120 6.47 10.82 -16.62
C ALA A 120 6.29 10.61 -18.12
N LEU A 121 6.59 9.41 -18.61
CA LEU A 121 6.54 9.09 -20.03
C LEU A 121 5.35 8.17 -20.30
N VAL A 122 4.25 8.74 -20.76
CA VAL A 122 3.04 7.97 -21.06
C VAL A 122 3.11 7.45 -22.50
N PHE A 123 3.21 6.12 -22.66
CA PHE A 123 3.11 5.46 -23.96
C PHE A 123 1.71 4.90 -24.17
N GLY A 124 0.92 5.43 -25.10
CA GLY A 124 -0.16 4.61 -25.64
C GLY A 124 0.46 3.44 -26.40
N TYR A 125 0.53 2.25 -25.80
CA TYR A 125 0.93 1.01 -26.48
C TYR A 125 -0.30 0.17 -26.82
N ASN A 126 -0.35 -0.37 -28.03
CA ASN A 126 -1.41 -1.28 -28.43
C ASN A 126 -0.84 -2.68 -28.54
N THR A 127 -1.22 -3.53 -27.58
CA THR A 127 -0.73 -4.90 -27.46
C THR A 127 -1.23 -5.80 -28.59
N LEU A 128 -2.38 -5.49 -29.20
CA LEU A 128 -2.91 -6.20 -30.37
C LEU A 128 -2.06 -6.01 -31.63
N THR A 129 -1.44 -4.84 -31.78
CA THR A 129 -0.65 -4.47 -32.97
C THR A 129 0.85 -4.39 -32.71
N ASN A 130 1.28 -4.61 -31.46
CA ASN A 130 2.65 -4.49 -31.00
C ASN A 130 3.27 -3.12 -31.39
N ARG A 131 2.46 -2.06 -31.34
CA ARG A 131 2.80 -0.74 -31.87
C ARG A 131 2.54 0.34 -30.82
N VAL A 132 3.47 1.28 -30.69
CA VAL A 132 3.26 2.53 -29.95
C VAL A 132 2.25 3.35 -30.75
N VAL A 133 1.03 3.52 -30.22
CA VAL A 133 -0.05 4.32 -30.80
C VAL A 133 0.16 5.81 -30.53
N GLY A 134 0.91 6.14 -29.48
CA GLY A 134 1.38 7.49 -29.24
C GLY A 134 2.38 7.52 -28.09
N SER A 135 3.43 8.31 -28.22
CA SER A 135 4.26 8.69 -27.09
C SER A 135 3.98 10.15 -26.79
N SER A 136 3.25 10.41 -25.71
CA SER A 136 3.17 11.76 -25.17
C SER A 136 4.39 11.93 -24.29
N PHE A 137 5.47 12.47 -24.86
CA PHE A 137 6.49 13.10 -24.06
C PHE A 137 5.84 14.31 -23.42
N PHE A 138 5.50 14.20 -22.13
CA PHE A 138 5.36 15.41 -21.35
C PHE A 138 6.78 16.00 -21.31
N PRO A 139 7.02 17.17 -21.94
CA PRO A 139 8.33 17.80 -21.83
C PRO A 139 8.66 17.93 -20.33
N PRO A 140 9.96 17.96 -19.95
CA PRO A 140 10.32 18.32 -18.59
C PRO A 140 9.48 19.53 -18.19
N PHE A 141 8.70 19.31 -17.14
CA PHE A 141 7.62 20.16 -16.65
C PHE A 141 8.15 21.57 -16.35
N ASN A 142 8.34 22.38 -17.40
CA ASN A 142 8.95 23.71 -17.30
C ASN A 142 7.89 24.69 -16.79
N GLY A 143 7.94 24.93 -15.49
CA GLY A 143 7.67 26.24 -14.90
C GLY A 143 6.33 26.44 -14.18
N ASN A 144 5.30 25.62 -14.37
CA ASN A 144 3.99 25.83 -13.70
C ASN A 144 3.16 24.56 -13.50
N THR A 145 3.80 23.40 -13.57
CA THR A 145 3.13 22.10 -13.42
C THR A 145 3.46 21.50 -12.07
N ASN A 146 2.43 21.29 -11.26
CA ASN A 146 2.56 20.61 -9.97
C ASN A 146 2.19 19.15 -10.17
N THR A 147 3.09 18.26 -9.78
CA THR A 147 2.81 16.82 -9.74
C THR A 147 2.58 16.45 -8.29
N VAL A 148 1.41 15.90 -7.99
CA VAL A 148 1.07 15.43 -6.65
C VAL A 148 0.91 13.92 -6.73
N TRP A 149 1.85 13.22 -6.10
CA TRP A 149 1.76 11.79 -5.83
C TRP A 149 1.40 11.60 -4.36
N SER A 150 0.40 10.77 -4.08
CA SER A 150 0.09 10.33 -2.73
C SER A 150 -0.37 8.90 -2.78
N MET A 151 0.33 8.05 -2.04
CA MET A 151 -0.08 6.69 -1.76
C MET A 151 -0.19 6.56 -0.24
N ASN A 152 -1.39 6.18 0.22
CA ASN A 152 -1.65 6.01 1.63
C ASN A 152 -1.93 4.54 1.89
N ALA A 153 -1.21 3.96 2.85
CA ALA A 153 -1.60 2.66 3.38
C ALA A 153 -2.98 2.83 4.00
N VAL A 154 -3.98 2.14 3.42
CA VAL A 154 -5.28 2.08 4.06
C VAL A 154 -5.05 1.17 5.25
N SER A 155 -5.05 1.73 6.46
CA SER A 155 -4.95 0.89 7.64
C SER A 155 -6.10 -0.10 7.56
N ALA A 156 -5.77 -1.38 7.40
CA ALA A 156 -6.76 -2.42 7.31
C ALA A 156 -7.77 -2.19 8.43
N VAL A 157 -9.02 -1.93 8.05
CA VAL A 157 -10.10 -1.89 9.02
C VAL A 157 -10.01 -3.22 9.76
N PRO A 158 -9.84 -3.25 11.09
CA PRO A 158 -9.55 -4.50 11.77
C PRO A 158 -10.62 -5.50 11.41
N GLU A 159 -10.20 -6.60 10.79
CA GLU A 159 -11.14 -7.60 10.30
C GLU A 159 -11.98 -8.11 11.49
N PRO A 160 -13.22 -8.60 11.27
CA PRO A 160 -14.06 -9.11 12.34
C PRO A 160 -13.35 -10.11 13.26
N GLU A 161 -12.43 -10.90 12.70
CA GLU A 161 -11.57 -11.83 13.43
C GLU A 161 -10.54 -11.15 14.33
N SER A 162 -10.01 -9.98 13.96
CA SER A 162 -9.14 -9.18 14.83
C SER A 162 -9.88 -8.70 16.08
N TRP A 163 -11.16 -8.31 15.93
CA TRP A 163 -12.02 -7.97 17.07
C TRP A 163 -12.31 -9.19 17.95
N LEU A 164 -12.54 -10.35 17.34
CA LEU A 164 -12.74 -11.60 18.09
C LEU A 164 -11.49 -12.03 18.85
N LEU A 165 -10.30 -11.90 18.26
CA LEU A 165 -9.04 -12.17 18.92
C LEU A 165 -8.78 -11.19 20.07
N LEU A 166 -9.04 -9.90 19.86
CA LEU A 166 -8.95 -8.88 20.90
C LEU A 166 -9.91 -9.19 22.06
N ALA A 167 -11.18 -9.45 21.75
CA ALA A 167 -12.20 -9.79 22.73
C ALA A 167 -11.85 -11.09 23.47
N GLY A 168 -11.33 -12.09 22.76
CA GLY A 168 -10.83 -13.35 23.32
C GLY A 168 -9.66 -13.11 24.28
N GLY A 169 -8.68 -12.29 23.88
CA GLY A 169 -7.54 -11.91 24.71
C GLY A 169 -7.97 -11.19 25.99
N LEU A 170 -8.89 -10.23 25.89
CA LEU A 170 -9.47 -9.54 27.04
C LEU A 170 -10.24 -10.51 27.95
N GLY A 171 -10.99 -11.46 27.36
CA GLY A 171 -11.69 -12.50 28.11
C GLY A 171 -10.76 -13.39 28.93
N VAL A 172 -9.62 -13.78 28.36
CA VAL A 172 -8.59 -14.56 29.06
C VAL A 172 -7.97 -13.76 30.21
N ILE A 173 -7.62 -12.49 29.98
CA ILE A 173 -7.08 -11.60 31.01
C ILE A 173 -8.09 -11.43 32.17
N ALA A 174 -9.37 -11.21 31.86
CA ALA A 174 -10.43 -11.08 32.85
C ALA A 174 -10.62 -12.37 33.68
N LEU A 175 -10.55 -13.55 33.04
CA LEU A 175 -10.62 -14.84 33.73
C LEU A 175 -9.44 -15.04 34.69
N VAL A 176 -8.22 -14.67 34.29
CA VAL A 176 -7.03 -14.76 35.14
C VAL A 176 -7.12 -13.78 36.32
N ALA A 177 -7.55 -12.53 36.07
CA ALA A 177 -7.75 -11.53 37.12
C ALA A 177 -8.76 -11.99 38.18
N ARG A 178 -9.88 -12.61 37.75
CA ARG A 178 -10.92 -13.16 38.63
C ARG A 178 -10.42 -14.27 39.56
N ARG A 179 -9.44 -15.07 39.13
CA ARG A 179 -8.86 -16.13 39.99
C ARG A 179 -8.01 -15.57 41.12
N ARG A 180 -7.31 -14.46 40.90
CA ARG A 180 -6.40 -13.86 41.89
C ARG A 180 -7.12 -13.19 43.06
N THR A 181 -8.32 -12.66 42.83
CA THR A 181 -9.10 -12.00 43.89
C THR A 181 -9.66 -12.98 44.93
N ARG A 182 -9.82 -14.27 44.59
CA ARG A 182 -10.33 -15.29 45.52
C ARG A 182 -9.31 -15.79 46.54
N SER A 183 -8.04 -15.41 46.42
CA SER A 183 -6.98 -15.88 47.31
C SER A 183 -6.66 -14.94 48.48
N ARG A 184 -7.47 -13.90 48.73
CA ARG A 184 -7.28 -13.09 49.95
C ARG A 184 -7.77 -13.89 51.16
N PRO A 185 -6.89 -14.25 52.10
CA PRO A 185 -7.31 -14.85 53.36
C PRO A 185 -8.23 -13.84 54.05
N ILE A 186 -9.36 -14.32 54.57
CA ILE A 186 -10.15 -13.55 55.51
C ILE A 186 -9.29 -13.46 56.78
N GLU A 187 -8.60 -12.34 56.95
CA GLU A 187 -8.02 -12.00 58.26
C GLU A 187 -9.19 -11.73 59.19
N LEU A 188 -9.55 -12.74 59.97
CA LEU A 188 -10.42 -12.60 61.13
C LEU A 188 -9.72 -11.66 62.11
N VAL A 189 -10.09 -10.37 62.07
CA VAL A 189 -9.76 -9.43 63.14
C VAL A 189 -10.63 -9.82 64.33
N ALA A 190 -10.04 -10.56 65.27
CA ALA A 190 -10.65 -10.84 66.56
C ALA A 190 -10.69 -9.54 67.38
N ALA A 191 -11.89 -9.19 67.85
CA ALA A 191 -12.15 -8.08 68.76
C ALA A 191 -12.24 -8.58 70.21
#